data_AF-A0A2N2KX79-F1
#
_entry.id   AF-A0A2N2KX79-F1
#
_cell.length_a   1.000
_cell.length_b   1.000
_cell.length_c   1.000
_cell.angle_alpha   90.00
_cell.angle_beta   90.00
_cell.angle_gamma   90.00
#
_symmetry.space_group_name_H-M   'P 1'
#
loop_
_entity.id
_entity.type
_entity.pdbx_description
1 polymer ?
#
loop_
_entity_poly.entity_id
_entity_poly.type
_entity_poly.pdbx_seq_one_letter_code
_entity_poly.pdbx_strand_id
1 'polypeptide(L)'
;MEPNRSIYVFVILCTLALTLLVTSGCARINNKANLQAKEGTMPNSNIYQQDFDFFVSTLKDSHPNIKANMPDYDKVAAELRAELATETDAAAFEAKLRQFSHKLGDGHTGVWSHQGKKQKLYPISVGWFEQGWYVCGIDSLHADALGSRIISINGMDADKLMTTLMSLVYGENIYWFRVRVDRMLQLAGNLQLLGLAAEDNALHLKLEKDGKQSNTSLQETDKGGYVYPPRTGITNYDPKPYWGKILPEDSTFYLQFNEFGDAVGDKDKPFGDWIAFLDKSFATIDSLKLKKLSD
;
A
#
# COMPACT_ATOMS: atom_id res chain seq x y z
N MET A 1 36.08 10.26 -0.07
CA MET A 1 34.74 9.98 0.49
C MET A 1 33.93 9.40 -0.66
N GLU A 2 33.72 8.09 -0.67
CA GLU A 2 32.83 7.48 -1.68
C GLU A 2 31.39 7.93 -1.41
N PRO A 3 30.62 8.28 -2.44
CA PRO A 3 29.20 8.54 -2.27
C PRO A 3 28.51 7.25 -1.84
N ASN A 4 27.73 7.32 -0.75
CA ASN A 4 26.89 6.24 -0.26
C ASN A 4 26.03 5.67 -1.40
N ARG A 5 26.42 4.51 -1.94
CA ARG A 5 25.60 3.75 -2.89
C ARG A 5 24.36 3.24 -2.17
N SER A 6 23.25 3.93 -2.34
CA SER A 6 21.94 3.40 -1.96
C SER A 6 21.54 2.40 -3.04
N ILE A 7 21.56 1.10 -2.71
CA ILE A 7 21.10 0.06 -3.63
C ILE A 7 19.56 0.07 -3.58
N TYR A 8 18.92 0.48 -4.67
CA TYR A 8 17.46 0.37 -4.80
C TYR A 8 17.09 -1.06 -5.22
N VAL A 9 16.07 -1.62 -4.58
CA VAL A 9 15.52 -2.95 -4.91
C VAL A 9 14.20 -2.74 -5.64
N PHE A 10 14.16 -3.11 -6.91
CA PHE A 10 12.95 -3.12 -7.71
C PHE A 10 12.25 -4.47 -7.57
N VAL A 11 10.94 -4.48 -7.34
CA VAL A 11 10.14 -5.70 -7.28
C VAL A 11 9.02 -5.58 -8.31
N ILE A 12 8.97 -6.53 -9.24
CA ILE A 12 7.89 -6.70 -10.21
C ILE A 12 7.22 -8.04 -9.88
N LEU A 13 5.93 -8.01 -9.54
CA LEU A 13 5.12 -9.20 -9.28
C LEU A 13 4.28 -9.52 -10.53
N CYS A 14 4.87 -10.20 -11.52
CA CYS A 14 4.12 -10.60 -12.71
C CYS A 14 3.08 -11.68 -12.36
N THR A 15 1.79 -11.35 -12.44
CA THR A 15 0.72 -12.35 -12.55
C THR A 15 0.24 -12.39 -14.00
N LEU A 16 0.70 -13.40 -14.74
CA LEU A 16 0.08 -13.75 -16.02
C LEU A 16 -1.31 -14.32 -15.71
N ALA A 17 -2.34 -13.67 -16.25
CA ALA A 17 -3.71 -14.17 -16.24
C ALA A 17 -3.85 -15.40 -17.17
N LEU A 18 -3.28 -16.53 -16.78
CA LEU A 18 -3.79 -17.89 -17.01
C LEU A 18 -2.83 -18.87 -16.34
N THR A 19 -3.36 -19.74 -15.48
CA THR A 19 -2.71 -20.81 -14.70
C THR A 19 -1.95 -20.38 -13.44
N LEU A 20 -2.58 -20.70 -12.30
CA LEU A 20 -2.02 -21.21 -11.05
C LEU A 20 -0.51 -20.95 -10.83
N LEU A 21 -0.23 -19.92 -10.03
CA LEU A 21 0.89 -19.87 -9.08
C LEU A 21 0.52 -18.82 -8.03
N VAL A 22 -0.24 -19.22 -7.00
CA VAL A 22 -0.22 -18.52 -5.71
C VAL A 22 1.08 -18.95 -5.00
N THR A 23 2.20 -18.66 -5.64
CA THR A 23 3.41 -18.36 -4.91
C THR A 23 3.49 -16.85 -4.90
N SER A 24 3.57 -16.28 -3.71
CA SER A 24 4.30 -15.04 -3.45
C SER A 24 5.76 -15.21 -3.89
N GLY A 25 5.95 -15.46 -5.18
CA GLY A 25 7.23 -15.47 -5.87
C GLY A 25 7.56 -14.01 -6.08
N CYS A 26 8.08 -13.37 -5.04
CA CYS A 26 8.95 -12.23 -5.28
C CYS A 26 10.01 -12.74 -6.26
N ALA A 27 9.99 -12.30 -7.51
CA ALA A 27 11.21 -12.14 -8.24
C ALA A 27 11.99 -11.03 -7.51
N ARG A 28 12.63 -11.38 -6.38
CA ARG A 28 13.74 -10.60 -5.85
C ARG A 28 14.83 -10.77 -6.90
N ILE A 29 14.94 -9.81 -7.81
CA ILE A 29 16.11 -9.70 -8.67
C ILE A 29 17.25 -9.25 -7.76
N ASN A 30 17.88 -10.23 -7.11
CA ASN A 30 19.09 -10.04 -6.32
C ASN A 30 20.26 -10.10 -7.30
N ASN A 31 20.38 -9.11 -8.19
CA ASN A 31 21.48 -9.05 -9.16
C ASN A 31 22.77 -8.60 -8.44
N LYS A 32 23.38 -9.51 -7.69
CA LYS A 32 24.82 -9.45 -7.41
C LYS A 32 25.67 -9.84 -8.63
N ALA A 33 25.04 -10.37 -9.69
CA ALA A 33 25.71 -10.73 -10.92
C ALA A 33 25.55 -9.58 -11.95
N ASN A 34 26.68 -8.94 -12.29
CA ASN A 34 26.85 -7.94 -13.33
C ASN A 34 26.14 -6.58 -13.15
N LEU A 35 26.64 -5.81 -12.17
CA LEU A 35 26.82 -4.35 -12.32
C LEU A 35 28.00 -4.04 -13.28
N GLN A 36 28.10 -4.76 -14.39
CA GLN A 36 28.82 -4.23 -15.55
C GLN A 36 27.74 -3.62 -16.42
N ALA A 37 27.67 -2.30 -16.36
CA ALA A 37 26.89 -1.52 -17.32
C ALA A 37 27.15 -2.10 -18.71
N LYS A 38 26.10 -2.55 -19.41
CA LYS A 38 26.19 -2.58 -20.87
C LYS A 38 26.56 -1.16 -21.26
N GLU A 39 27.79 -0.97 -21.74
CA GLU A 39 28.29 0.32 -22.23
C GLU A 39 27.46 0.74 -23.45
N GLY A 40 26.33 1.37 -23.13
CA GLY A 40 25.59 2.31 -23.96
C GLY A 40 25.39 3.59 -23.15
N THR A 41 26.39 3.96 -22.33
CA THR A 41 26.41 5.20 -21.56
C THR A 41 26.41 6.37 -22.53
N MET A 42 25.28 7.05 -22.65
CA MET A 42 25.30 8.39 -23.25
C MET A 42 26.19 9.27 -22.36
N PRO A 43 27.21 9.95 -22.91
CA PRO A 43 28.30 10.57 -22.14
C PRO A 43 27.88 11.69 -21.15
N ASN A 44 26.59 11.99 -21.01
CA ASN A 44 26.05 13.10 -20.21
C ASN A 44 24.96 12.69 -19.18
N SER A 45 24.76 11.40 -18.86
CA SER A 45 23.72 10.99 -17.89
C SER A 45 24.23 10.85 -16.46
N ASN A 46 23.55 11.46 -15.48
CA ASN A 46 23.85 11.27 -14.05
C ASN A 46 23.40 9.90 -13.51
N ILE A 47 23.69 9.60 -12.24
CA ILE A 47 23.37 8.30 -11.63
C ILE A 47 21.87 8.00 -11.60
N TYR A 48 21.01 8.99 -11.34
CA TYR A 48 19.55 8.79 -11.27
C TYR A 48 18.94 8.55 -12.65
N GLN A 49 19.47 9.18 -13.70
CA GLN A 49 19.09 8.87 -15.07
C GLN A 49 19.50 7.45 -15.46
N GLN A 50 20.69 7.00 -15.06
CA GLN A 50 21.15 5.63 -15.31
C GLN A 50 20.27 4.59 -14.58
N ASP A 51 19.95 4.84 -13.31
CA ASP A 51 19.06 3.97 -12.53
C ASP A 51 17.64 3.95 -13.11
N PHE A 52 17.13 5.09 -13.57
CA PHE A 52 15.82 5.16 -14.24
C PHE A 52 15.82 4.44 -15.60
N ASP A 53 16.89 4.57 -16.39
CA ASP A 53 17.04 3.83 -17.65
C ASP A 53 17.03 2.31 -17.42
N PHE A 54 17.71 1.85 -16.37
CA PHE A 54 17.67 0.46 -15.95
C PHE A 54 16.26 0.01 -15.52
N PHE A 55 15.57 0.84 -14.73
CA PHE A 55 14.19 0.58 -14.33
C PHE A 55 13.25 0.46 -15.53
N VAL A 56 13.30 1.40 -16.47
CA VAL A 56 12.49 1.40 -17.70
C VAL A 56 12.81 0.20 -18.59
N SER A 57 14.09 -0.16 -18.75
CA SER A 57 14.49 -1.36 -19.52
C SER A 57 13.91 -2.62 -18.88
N THR A 58 14.06 -2.77 -17.57
CA THR A 58 13.56 -3.95 -16.83
C THR A 58 12.04 -4.09 -16.99
N LEU A 59 11.33 -2.97 -16.89
CA LEU A 59 9.90 -2.90 -17.12
C LEU A 59 9.49 -3.34 -18.53
N LYS A 60 10.18 -2.84 -19.56
CA LYS A 60 9.92 -3.23 -20.96
C LYS A 60 10.19 -4.71 -21.22
N ASP A 61 11.21 -5.26 -20.56
CA ASP A 61 11.63 -6.65 -20.75
C ASP A 61 10.72 -7.65 -20.01
N SER A 62 10.19 -7.28 -18.84
CA SER A 62 9.55 -8.22 -17.91
C SER A 62 8.05 -8.01 -17.72
N HIS A 63 7.54 -6.78 -17.93
CA HIS A 63 6.15 -6.46 -17.63
C HIS A 63 5.20 -6.94 -18.76
N PRO A 64 4.14 -7.71 -18.46
CA PRO A 64 3.32 -8.34 -19.51
C PRO A 64 2.58 -7.33 -20.40
N ASN A 65 2.11 -6.21 -19.84
CA ASN A 65 1.48 -5.15 -20.62
C ASN A 65 1.58 -3.78 -19.94
N ILE A 66 2.73 -3.12 -20.04
CA ILE A 66 3.01 -1.88 -19.29
C ILE A 66 2.18 -0.68 -19.72
N LYS A 67 1.67 -0.68 -20.95
CA LYS A 67 0.91 0.44 -21.51
C LYS A 67 -0.60 0.32 -21.29
N ALA A 68 -1.08 -0.75 -20.64
CA ALA A 68 -2.50 -1.05 -20.47
C ALA A 68 -3.28 0.13 -19.88
N ASN A 69 -2.77 0.70 -18.79
CA ASN A 69 -3.38 1.83 -18.09
C ASN A 69 -2.64 3.16 -18.31
N MET A 70 -1.60 3.14 -19.16
CA MET A 70 -0.74 4.29 -19.44
C MET A 70 -0.34 4.34 -20.93
N PRO A 71 -1.26 4.72 -21.84
CA PRO A 71 -0.99 4.73 -23.27
C PRO A 71 0.16 5.67 -23.69
N ASP A 72 0.36 6.75 -22.94
CA ASP A 72 1.41 7.75 -23.12
C ASP A 72 2.72 7.41 -22.37
N TYR A 73 2.90 6.16 -21.96
CA TYR A 73 4.06 5.66 -21.21
C TYR A 73 5.41 6.18 -21.72
N ASP A 74 5.68 6.07 -23.03
CA ASP A 74 6.97 6.47 -23.60
C ASP A 74 7.23 7.97 -23.46
N LYS A 75 6.17 8.79 -23.57
CA LYS A 75 6.25 10.24 -23.40
C LYS A 75 6.57 10.57 -21.94
N VAL A 76 5.81 10.03 -21.01
CA VAL A 76 6.01 10.29 -19.57
C VAL A 76 7.37 9.77 -19.09
N ALA A 77 7.81 8.62 -19.61
CA ALA A 77 9.15 8.10 -19.32
C ALA A 77 10.24 9.05 -19.83
N ALA A 78 10.11 9.57 -21.05
CA ALA A 78 11.07 10.54 -21.60
C ALA A 78 11.08 11.86 -20.80
N GLU A 79 9.91 12.37 -20.41
CA GLU A 79 9.76 13.58 -19.59
C GLU A 79 10.42 13.41 -18.22
N LEU A 80 10.11 12.32 -17.50
CA LEU A 80 10.73 12.04 -16.21
C LEU A 80 12.24 11.86 -16.34
N ARG A 81 12.71 11.12 -17.35
CA ARG A 81 14.16 10.96 -17.59
C ARG A 81 14.86 12.32 -17.80
N ALA A 82 14.22 13.25 -18.50
CA ALA A 82 14.76 14.60 -18.70
C ALA A 82 14.80 15.40 -17.38
N GLU A 83 13.73 15.34 -16.58
CA GLU A 83 13.65 15.97 -15.26
C GLU A 83 14.75 15.47 -14.32
N LEU A 84 15.07 14.18 -14.39
CA LEU A 84 16.12 13.57 -13.56
C LEU A 84 17.53 14.08 -13.86
N ALA A 85 17.76 14.84 -14.94
CA ALA A 85 19.07 15.39 -15.27
C ALA A 85 19.64 16.30 -14.17
N THR A 86 18.77 16.99 -13.42
CA THR A 86 19.16 17.88 -12.32
C THR A 86 18.90 17.28 -10.93
N GLU A 87 18.46 16.02 -10.86
CA GLU A 87 18.20 15.38 -9.58
C GLU A 87 19.51 15.11 -8.83
N THR A 88 19.51 15.42 -7.53
CA THR A 88 20.66 15.22 -6.64
C THR A 88 20.29 14.48 -5.37
N ASP A 89 19.00 14.46 -5.00
CA ASP A 89 18.52 13.83 -3.79
C ASP A 89 17.91 12.45 -4.05
N ALA A 90 18.35 11.49 -3.23
CA ALA A 90 17.96 10.09 -3.33
C ALA A 90 16.47 9.90 -2.97
N ALA A 91 15.97 10.64 -1.99
CA ALA A 91 14.59 10.52 -1.54
C ALA A 91 13.62 11.16 -2.54
N ALA A 92 14.00 12.31 -3.14
CA ALA A 92 13.28 12.92 -4.26
C ALA A 92 13.25 12.00 -5.49
N PHE A 93 14.38 11.36 -5.85
CA PHE A 93 14.42 10.35 -6.91
C PHE A 93 13.44 9.20 -6.64
N GLU A 94 13.47 8.63 -5.43
CA GLU A 94 12.58 7.53 -5.06
C GLU A 94 11.09 7.93 -5.13
N ALA A 95 10.74 9.13 -4.68
CA ALA A 95 9.39 9.65 -4.79
C ALA A 95 8.92 9.75 -6.25
N LYS A 96 9.78 10.25 -7.15
CA LYS A 96 9.49 10.31 -8.59
C LYS A 96 9.28 8.94 -9.21
N LEU A 97 10.08 7.94 -8.82
CA LEU A 97 9.89 6.57 -9.26
C LEU A 97 8.56 5.97 -8.77
N ARG A 98 8.16 6.27 -7.53
CA ARG A 98 6.85 5.85 -7.00
C ARG A 98 5.70 6.53 -7.74
N GLN A 99 5.82 7.82 -8.03
CA GLN A 99 4.82 8.57 -8.82
C GLN A 99 4.71 8.06 -10.26
N PHE A 100 5.83 7.68 -10.87
CA PHE A 100 5.82 7.00 -12.16
C PHE A 100 5.11 5.65 -12.07
N SER A 101 5.43 4.85 -11.05
CA SER A 101 4.80 3.52 -10.83
C SER A 101 3.30 3.64 -10.54
N HIS A 102 2.87 4.67 -9.79
CA HIS A 102 1.46 4.98 -9.56
C HIS A 102 0.69 5.17 -10.88
N LYS A 103 1.29 5.85 -11.85
CA LYS A 103 0.68 6.07 -13.18
C LYS A 103 0.54 4.81 -14.01
N LEU A 104 1.30 3.74 -13.71
CA LEU A 104 1.14 2.46 -14.40
C LEU A 104 -0.19 1.78 -14.08
N GLY A 105 -0.86 2.18 -12.97
CA GLY A 105 -2.14 1.61 -12.59
C GLY A 105 -2.09 0.09 -12.36
N ASP A 106 -0.94 -0.43 -11.93
CA ASP A 106 -0.71 -1.85 -11.74
C ASP A 106 -0.46 -2.17 -10.26
N GLY A 107 -1.21 -3.14 -9.73
CA GLY A 107 -1.15 -3.55 -8.32
C GLY A 107 0.13 -4.28 -7.93
N HIS A 108 0.98 -4.61 -8.90
CA HIS A 108 2.11 -5.50 -8.74
C HIS A 108 3.45 -4.91 -9.21
N THR A 109 3.44 -3.65 -9.64
CA THR A 109 4.60 -2.93 -10.16
C THR A 109 4.84 -1.70 -9.30
N GLY A 110 5.87 -1.74 -8.47
CA GLY A 110 6.16 -0.68 -7.52
C GLY A 110 7.64 -0.54 -7.21
N VAL A 111 7.95 0.51 -6.44
CA VAL A 111 9.31 0.79 -5.95
C VAL A 111 9.33 0.74 -4.43
N TRP A 112 10.25 -0.06 -3.90
CA TRP A 112 10.45 -0.25 -2.47
C TRP A 112 11.81 0.30 -2.05
N SER A 113 11.84 1.12 -0.99
CA SER A 113 13.11 1.55 -0.41
C SER A 113 13.83 0.36 0.20
N HIS A 114 15.15 0.29 0.03
CA HIS A 114 15.97 -0.60 0.83
C HIS A 114 15.97 -0.12 2.30
N GLN A 115 15.64 -1.02 3.23
CA GLN A 115 15.33 -0.75 4.65
C GLN A 115 16.55 -0.36 5.53
N GLY A 116 17.51 0.41 5.01
CA GLY A 116 18.76 0.73 5.69
C GLY A 116 18.71 1.94 6.64
N LYS A 117 17.72 2.83 6.52
CA LYS A 117 17.61 4.04 7.36
C LYS A 117 16.42 3.96 8.31
N LYS A 118 16.64 4.33 9.57
CA LYS A 118 15.54 4.56 10.53
C LYS A 118 14.68 5.70 9.99
N GLN A 119 13.47 5.38 9.54
CA GLN A 119 12.50 6.38 9.11
C GLN A 119 11.72 6.86 10.33
N LYS A 120 11.57 8.17 10.45
CA LYS A 120 10.70 8.79 11.44
C LYS A 120 9.24 8.52 11.10
N LEU A 121 8.44 8.29 12.13
CA LEU A 121 7.05 7.87 12.03
C LEU A 121 6.14 8.81 12.81
N TYR A 122 5.02 9.21 12.20
CA TYR A 122 3.88 9.70 12.95
C TYR A 122 3.11 8.50 13.52
N PRO A 123 2.83 8.47 14.84
CA PRO A 123 2.18 7.35 15.50
C PRO A 123 0.66 7.41 15.31
N ILE A 124 0.21 7.36 14.06
CA ILE A 124 -1.20 7.36 13.65
C ILE A 124 -1.45 6.28 12.60
N SER A 125 -2.63 5.68 12.64
CA SER A 125 -3.19 4.92 11.53
C SER A 125 -4.55 5.50 11.17
N VAL A 126 -4.80 5.66 9.87
CA VAL A 126 -6.02 6.26 9.34
C VAL A 126 -6.76 5.30 8.40
N GLY A 127 -8.08 5.47 8.33
CA GLY A 127 -8.95 4.74 7.42
C GLY A 127 -9.87 5.69 6.67
N TRP A 128 -10.18 5.35 5.42
CA TRP A 128 -11.18 6.06 4.61
C TRP A 128 -12.55 5.39 4.73
N PHE A 129 -13.57 6.20 4.95
CA PHE A 129 -14.98 5.83 4.92
C PHE A 129 -15.73 6.83 4.03
N GLU A 130 -17.00 6.57 3.72
CA GLU A 130 -17.79 7.42 2.82
C GLU A 130 -17.81 8.90 3.26
N GLN A 131 -17.77 9.16 4.57
CA GLN A 131 -17.77 10.51 5.14
C GLN A 131 -16.37 11.15 5.24
N GLY A 132 -15.31 10.45 4.82
CA GLY A 132 -13.93 10.95 4.79
C GLY A 132 -12.96 10.09 5.59
N TRP A 133 -11.87 10.71 6.06
CA TRP A 133 -10.79 10.04 6.78
C TRP A 133 -11.03 10.02 8.28
N TYR A 134 -10.64 8.93 8.94
CA TYR A 134 -10.82 8.74 10.38
C TYR A 134 -9.54 8.21 11.02
N VAL A 135 -9.34 8.58 12.28
CA VAL A 135 -8.27 8.02 13.13
C VAL A 135 -8.66 6.59 13.54
N CYS A 136 -7.96 5.60 13.02
CA CYS A 136 -8.19 4.17 13.31
C CYS A 136 -7.21 3.62 14.35
N GLY A 137 -6.01 4.19 14.44
CA GLY A 137 -5.02 3.88 15.48
C GLY A 137 -4.22 5.14 15.82
N ILE A 138 -3.75 5.25 17.05
CA ILE A 138 -2.94 6.41 17.48
C ILE A 138 -2.09 6.03 18.69
N ASP A 139 -1.07 6.81 19.05
CA ASP A 139 -0.34 6.56 20.30
C ASP A 139 -1.27 6.62 21.54
N SER A 140 -0.83 5.99 22.62
CA SER A 140 -1.64 5.90 23.85
C SER A 140 -1.88 7.24 24.55
N LEU A 141 -1.07 8.27 24.31
CA LEU A 141 -1.25 9.60 24.91
C LEU A 141 -2.41 10.35 24.26
N HIS A 142 -2.75 10.01 23.02
CA HIS A 142 -3.84 10.63 22.24
C HIS A 142 -5.00 9.67 21.96
N ALA A 143 -5.19 8.66 22.81
CA ALA A 143 -6.20 7.61 22.62
C ALA A 143 -7.65 8.14 22.52
N ASP A 144 -7.92 9.33 23.06
CA ASP A 144 -9.21 10.02 22.98
C ASP A 144 -9.60 10.40 21.54
N ALA A 145 -8.61 10.62 20.67
CA ALA A 145 -8.78 10.93 19.25
C ALA A 145 -9.25 9.74 18.41
N LEU A 146 -9.19 8.49 18.91
CA LEU A 146 -9.65 7.31 18.18
C LEU A 146 -11.11 7.46 17.72
N GLY A 147 -11.37 7.11 16.47
CA GLY A 147 -12.69 7.21 15.84
C GLY A 147 -13.11 8.63 15.46
N SER A 148 -12.23 9.63 15.63
CA SER A 148 -12.52 11.00 15.16
C SER A 148 -12.33 11.10 13.64
N ARG A 149 -13.19 11.88 12.99
CA ARG A 149 -13.06 12.27 11.59
C ARG A 149 -11.95 13.32 11.45
N ILE A 150 -11.09 13.17 10.46
CA ILE A 150 -9.99 14.09 10.17
C ILE A 150 -10.49 15.14 9.18
N ILE A 151 -10.52 16.39 9.62
CA ILE A 151 -10.97 17.54 8.82
C ILE A 151 -9.80 18.10 8.02
N SER A 152 -8.66 18.29 8.68
CA SER A 152 -7.46 18.82 8.06
C SER A 152 -6.21 18.24 8.68
N ILE A 153 -5.16 18.13 7.87
CA ILE A 153 -3.81 17.70 8.25
C ILE A 153 -2.86 18.83 7.86
N ASN A 154 -2.05 19.31 8.81
CA ASN A 154 -1.12 20.43 8.62
C ASN A 154 -1.77 21.68 7.99
N GLY A 155 -3.02 21.98 8.38
CA GLY A 155 -3.79 23.10 7.85
C GLY A 155 -4.39 22.89 6.46
N MET A 156 -4.13 21.76 5.80
CA MET A 156 -4.72 21.38 4.51
C MET A 156 -5.92 20.47 4.70
N ASP A 157 -6.96 20.64 3.89
CA ASP A 157 -8.08 19.69 3.80
C ASP A 157 -7.58 18.24 3.69
N ALA A 158 -8.15 17.34 4.51
CA ALA A 158 -7.67 15.98 4.64
C ALA A 158 -7.74 15.21 3.31
N ASP A 159 -8.84 15.35 2.54
CA ASP A 159 -8.98 14.66 1.25
C ASP A 159 -7.95 15.14 0.23
N LYS A 160 -7.68 16.45 0.16
CA LYS A 160 -6.63 16.99 -0.73
C LYS A 160 -5.24 16.49 -0.36
N LEU A 161 -4.90 16.51 0.93
CA LEU A 161 -3.59 16.05 1.40
C LEU A 161 -3.41 14.55 1.13
N MET A 162 -4.43 13.75 1.46
CA MET A 162 -4.39 12.30 1.23
C MET A 162 -4.35 11.95 -0.25
N THR A 163 -5.08 12.68 -1.11
CA THR A 163 -5.00 12.51 -2.57
C THR A 163 -3.58 12.79 -3.09
N THR A 164 -2.92 13.81 -2.55
CA THR A 164 -1.53 14.13 -2.92
C THR A 164 -0.57 13.01 -2.47
N LEU A 165 -0.74 12.50 -1.25
CA LEU A 165 0.04 11.36 -0.75
C LEU A 165 -0.21 10.06 -1.52
N MET A 166 -1.42 9.82 -2.02
CA MET A 166 -1.74 8.64 -2.84
C MET A 166 -0.91 8.57 -4.12
N SER A 167 -0.36 9.68 -4.60
CA SER A 167 0.56 9.67 -5.75
C SER A 167 1.83 8.85 -5.50
N LEU A 168 2.17 8.55 -4.23
CA LEU A 168 3.31 7.70 -3.86
C LEU A 168 2.95 6.19 -3.80
N VAL A 169 1.69 5.83 -4.06
CA VAL A 169 1.18 4.48 -3.90
C VAL A 169 0.95 3.84 -5.28
N TYR A 170 1.60 2.70 -5.54
CA TYR A 170 1.24 1.86 -6.70
C TYR A 170 -0.03 1.04 -6.40
N GLY A 171 -0.80 0.70 -7.43
CA GLY A 171 -2.10 0.07 -7.27
C GLY A 171 -2.95 0.14 -8.54
N GLU A 172 -4.00 -0.66 -8.56
CA GLU A 172 -4.89 -0.79 -9.72
C GLU A 172 -6.20 0.01 -9.58
N ASN A 173 -6.55 0.46 -8.37
CA ASN A 173 -7.80 1.18 -8.12
C ASN A 173 -7.73 2.09 -6.89
N ILE A 174 -8.75 2.94 -6.75
CA ILE A 174 -8.83 3.94 -5.67
C ILE A 174 -8.91 3.33 -4.27
N TYR A 175 -9.52 2.16 -4.10
CA TYR A 175 -9.63 1.52 -2.78
C TYR A 175 -8.27 1.00 -2.31
N TRP A 176 -7.47 0.45 -3.23
CA TRP A 176 -6.08 0.09 -2.95
C TRP A 176 -5.28 1.32 -2.50
N PHE A 177 -5.41 2.45 -3.20
CA PHE A 177 -4.76 3.70 -2.80
C PHE A 177 -5.18 4.15 -1.41
N ARG A 178 -6.48 4.10 -1.10
CA ARG A 178 -7.04 4.48 0.21
C ARG A 178 -6.55 3.63 1.37
N VAL A 179 -6.34 2.34 1.15
CA VAL A 179 -5.81 1.44 2.19
C VAL A 179 -4.31 1.66 2.38
N ARG A 180 -3.56 1.87 1.30
CA ARG A 180 -2.09 1.95 1.35
C ARG A 180 -1.55 3.32 1.74
N VAL A 181 -2.29 4.40 1.48
CA VAL A 181 -1.86 5.76 1.80
C VAL A 181 -1.68 5.99 3.31
N ASP A 182 -2.31 5.18 4.17
CA ASP A 182 -2.05 5.17 5.61
C ASP A 182 -0.56 5.05 5.92
N ARG A 183 0.12 4.11 5.25
CA ARG A 183 1.56 3.95 5.40
C ARG A 183 2.35 5.13 4.84
N MET A 184 1.84 5.81 3.82
CA MET A 184 2.51 6.99 3.27
C MET A 184 2.42 8.17 4.22
N LEU A 185 1.29 8.35 4.91
CA LEU A 185 1.10 9.36 5.96
C LEU A 185 1.98 9.10 7.18
N GLN A 186 2.07 7.84 7.63
CA GLN A 186 2.91 7.46 8.77
C GLN A 186 4.39 7.80 8.59
N LEU A 187 4.90 7.70 7.37
CA LEU A 187 6.29 7.94 7.05
C LEU A 187 6.53 9.45 6.88
N ALA A 188 7.03 10.12 7.91
CA ALA A 188 7.13 11.58 7.94
C ALA A 188 7.94 12.18 6.77
N GLY A 189 8.98 11.46 6.33
CA GLY A 189 9.77 11.85 5.16
C GLY A 189 8.95 12.00 3.88
N ASN A 190 7.83 11.27 3.71
CA ASN A 190 6.95 11.45 2.54
C ASN A 190 6.27 12.83 2.55
N LEU A 191 5.88 13.34 3.73
CA LEU A 191 5.28 14.66 3.83
C LEU A 191 6.33 15.73 3.53
N GLN A 192 7.56 15.58 4.02
CA GLN A 192 8.66 16.49 3.69
C GLN A 192 8.93 16.52 2.18
N LEU A 193 9.01 15.34 1.55
CA LEU A 193 9.26 15.20 0.11
C LEU A 193 8.22 15.87 -0.77
N LEU A 194 6.95 15.85 -0.34
CA LEU A 194 5.84 16.46 -1.09
C LEU A 194 5.55 17.91 -0.65
N GLY A 195 6.34 18.50 0.24
CA GLY A 195 6.09 19.84 0.77
C GLY A 195 4.81 19.95 1.61
N LEU A 196 4.40 18.84 2.24
CA LEU A 196 3.21 18.72 3.09
C LEU A 196 3.53 18.73 4.60
N ALA A 197 4.81 18.68 4.98
CA ALA A 197 5.23 18.70 6.37
C ALA A 197 5.08 20.09 7.00
N ALA A 198 4.72 20.13 8.28
CA ALA A 198 4.76 21.36 9.06
C ALA A 198 6.22 21.73 9.42
N GLU A 199 6.47 23.02 9.68
CA GLU A 199 7.81 23.54 9.99
C GLU A 199 8.41 22.95 11.28
N ASP A 200 7.56 22.61 12.26
CA ASP A 200 7.97 22.01 13.53
C ASP A 200 8.10 20.49 13.47
N ASN A 201 7.91 19.90 12.29
CA ASN A 201 7.87 18.44 12.03
C ASN A 201 6.75 17.69 12.76
N ALA A 202 5.76 18.36 13.35
CA ALA A 202 4.60 17.71 13.91
C ALA A 202 3.54 17.41 12.83
N LEU A 203 2.69 16.43 13.10
CA LEU A 203 1.45 16.21 12.36
C LEU A 203 0.31 16.90 13.09
N HIS A 204 -0.13 18.05 12.58
CA HIS A 204 -1.24 18.80 13.14
C HIS A 204 -2.56 18.32 12.54
N LEU A 205 -3.45 17.82 13.38
CA LEU A 205 -4.74 17.29 12.99
C LEU A 205 -5.83 18.19 13.54
N LYS A 206 -6.76 18.58 12.67
CA LYS A 206 -8.07 19.08 13.09
C LYS A 206 -9.05 17.94 12.99
N LEU A 207 -9.65 17.58 14.12
CA LEU A 207 -10.50 16.40 14.26
C LEU A 207 -11.94 16.81 14.56
N GLU A 208 -12.88 15.94 14.24
CA GLU A 208 -14.29 16.06 14.63
C GLU A 208 -14.82 14.73 15.19
N LYS A 209 -15.46 14.78 16.35
CA LYS A 209 -16.11 13.64 17.00
C LYS A 209 -17.36 14.11 17.73
N ASP A 210 -18.49 13.45 17.50
CA ASP A 210 -19.80 13.78 18.10
C ASP A 210 -20.19 15.27 17.94
N GLY A 211 -19.90 15.84 16.75
CA GLY A 211 -20.19 17.24 16.42
C GLY A 211 -19.26 18.27 17.07
N LYS A 212 -18.24 17.84 17.81
CA LYS A 212 -17.24 18.72 18.43
C LYS A 212 -15.91 18.64 17.68
N GLN A 213 -15.27 19.78 17.48
CA GLN A 213 -13.95 19.85 16.86
C GLN A 213 -12.84 19.96 17.92
N SER A 214 -11.70 19.32 17.66
CA SER A 214 -10.50 19.40 18.48
C SER A 214 -9.26 19.51 17.60
N ASN A 215 -8.14 19.93 18.18
CA ASN A 215 -6.84 19.93 17.54
C ASN A 215 -5.91 18.96 18.28
N THR A 216 -5.16 18.16 17.54
CA THR A 216 -4.19 17.20 18.06
C THR A 216 -2.88 17.36 17.31
N SER A 217 -1.75 17.32 18.00
CA SER A 217 -0.42 17.41 17.37
C SER A 217 0.39 16.17 17.72
N LEU A 218 0.86 15.45 16.70
CA LEU A 218 1.65 14.23 16.89
C LEU A 218 3.10 14.49 16.50
N GLN A 219 4.03 14.17 17.39
CA GLN A 219 5.45 14.28 17.12
C GLN A 219 5.98 13.05 16.37
N GLU A 220 7.00 13.25 15.55
CA GLU A 220 7.73 12.16 14.91
C GLU A 220 8.42 11.26 15.93
N THR A 221 8.40 9.95 15.69
CA THR A 221 8.97 8.93 16.57
C THR A 221 9.87 7.97 15.79
N ASP A 222 10.83 7.33 16.47
CA ASP A 222 11.62 6.25 15.86
C ASP A 222 10.90 4.91 15.84
N LYS A 223 9.87 4.75 16.69
CA LYS A 223 9.07 3.54 16.85
C LYS A 223 7.61 3.94 17.01
N GLY A 224 6.74 3.37 16.17
CA GLY A 224 5.30 3.51 16.33
C GLY A 224 4.77 2.57 17.42
N GLY A 225 4.15 3.14 18.45
CA GLY A 225 3.24 2.43 19.35
C GLY A 225 1.82 2.88 19.04
N TYR A 226 0.90 1.95 18.84
CA TYR A 226 -0.48 2.26 18.48
C TYR A 226 -1.43 1.55 19.43
N VAL A 227 -2.44 2.28 19.88
CA VAL A 227 -3.68 1.72 20.39
C VAL A 227 -4.70 1.70 19.25
N TYR A 228 -5.46 0.61 19.17
CA TYR A 228 -6.55 0.44 18.22
C TYR A 228 -7.83 0.16 19.00
N PRO A 229 -9.02 0.53 18.47
CA PRO A 229 -10.26 0.06 19.04
C PRO A 229 -10.28 -1.48 19.01
N PRO A 230 -10.65 -2.15 20.12
CA PRO A 230 -10.71 -3.60 20.14
C PRO A 230 -11.78 -4.08 19.15
N ARG A 231 -11.44 -5.09 18.34
CA ARG A 231 -12.46 -5.84 17.60
C ARG A 231 -13.19 -6.73 18.61
N THR A 232 -14.51 -6.68 18.61
CA THR A 232 -15.33 -7.44 19.57
C THR A 232 -16.45 -8.19 18.87
N GLY A 233 -17.08 -9.12 19.60
CA GLY A 233 -18.21 -9.90 19.11
C GLY A 233 -17.86 -10.75 17.88
N ILE A 234 -18.79 -10.81 16.92
CA ILE A 234 -18.64 -11.62 15.70
C ILE A 234 -17.52 -11.14 14.78
N THR A 235 -17.11 -9.87 14.90
CA THR A 235 -16.02 -9.28 14.09
C THR A 235 -14.65 -9.39 14.74
N ASN A 236 -14.55 -10.04 15.91
CA ASN A 236 -13.25 -10.29 16.53
C ASN A 236 -12.38 -11.14 15.60
N TYR A 237 -11.10 -10.79 15.49
CA TYR A 237 -10.19 -11.46 14.57
C TYR A 237 -9.86 -12.87 15.08
N ASP A 238 -10.30 -13.89 14.36
CA ASP A 238 -9.78 -15.25 14.49
C ASP A 238 -8.63 -15.45 13.48
N PRO A 239 -7.47 -16.01 13.90
CA PRO A 239 -6.30 -16.16 13.03
C PRO A 239 -6.41 -17.32 12.03
N LYS A 240 -7.47 -18.14 12.04
CA LYS A 240 -7.66 -19.19 11.03
C LYS A 240 -7.76 -18.58 9.62
N PRO A 241 -7.29 -19.25 8.56
CA PRO A 241 -7.42 -18.76 7.18
C PRO A 241 -8.87 -18.40 6.79
N TYR A 242 -9.83 -19.17 7.32
CA TYR A 242 -11.26 -18.89 7.24
C TYR A 242 -11.97 -19.42 8.48
N TRP A 243 -13.00 -18.71 8.91
CA TRP A 243 -13.93 -19.16 9.94
C TRP A 243 -15.30 -18.52 9.72
N GLY A 244 -16.33 -19.15 10.26
CA GLY A 244 -17.67 -18.59 10.17
C GLY A 244 -18.59 -19.10 11.27
N LYS A 245 -19.70 -18.40 11.44
CA LYS A 245 -20.72 -18.74 12.44
C LYS A 245 -22.09 -18.27 11.94
N ILE A 246 -23.11 -19.07 12.23
CA ILE A 246 -24.50 -18.71 11.98
C ILE A 246 -24.97 -17.73 13.05
N LEU A 247 -25.67 -16.71 12.60
CA LEU A 247 -26.42 -15.74 13.40
C LEU A 247 -27.92 -16.04 13.16
N PRO A 248 -28.53 -16.97 13.94
CA PRO A 248 -29.86 -17.49 13.63
C PRO A 248 -30.94 -16.42 13.69
N GLU A 249 -30.81 -15.47 14.64
CA GLU A 249 -31.73 -14.34 14.80
C GLU A 249 -31.80 -13.47 13.55
N ASP A 250 -30.69 -13.36 12.81
CA ASP A 250 -30.55 -12.54 11.61
C ASP A 250 -30.69 -13.37 10.32
N SER A 251 -30.96 -14.67 10.41
CA SER A 251 -30.92 -15.61 9.28
C SER A 251 -29.65 -15.47 8.41
N THR A 252 -28.51 -15.18 9.05
CA THR A 252 -27.26 -14.80 8.38
C THR A 252 -26.13 -15.77 8.72
N PHE A 253 -25.28 -16.12 7.75
CA PHE A 253 -24.00 -16.79 7.99
C PHE A 253 -22.89 -15.76 7.89
N TYR A 254 -22.18 -15.51 8.99
CA TYR A 254 -20.98 -14.69 8.99
C TYR A 254 -19.77 -15.51 8.57
N LEU A 255 -18.99 -14.98 7.62
CA LEU A 255 -17.72 -15.54 7.17
C LEU A 255 -16.64 -14.47 7.34
N GLN A 256 -15.57 -14.82 8.05
CA GLN A 256 -14.30 -14.11 7.95
C GLN A 256 -13.35 -14.94 7.11
N PHE A 257 -12.95 -14.40 5.97
CA PHE A 257 -11.93 -14.93 5.08
C PHE A 257 -10.68 -14.07 5.21
N ASN A 258 -9.60 -14.66 5.71
CA ASN A 258 -8.34 -13.94 5.94
C ASN A 258 -7.34 -14.18 4.80
N GLU A 259 -7.18 -15.43 4.39
CA GLU A 259 -6.23 -15.83 3.36
C GLU A 259 -6.59 -17.20 2.75
N PHE A 260 -5.99 -17.52 1.61
CA PHE A 260 -5.99 -18.89 1.12
C PHE A 260 -5.04 -19.74 1.97
N GLY A 261 -5.60 -20.61 2.82
CA GLY A 261 -4.82 -21.56 3.62
C GLY A 261 -3.96 -22.50 2.76
N ASP A 262 -4.44 -22.81 1.55
CA ASP A 262 -3.75 -23.68 0.59
C ASP A 262 -3.21 -22.83 -0.57
N ALA A 263 -1.97 -22.35 -0.44
CA ALA A 263 -1.35 -21.54 -1.47
C ALA A 263 -1.08 -22.32 -2.79
N VAL A 264 -1.23 -23.65 -2.80
CA VAL A 264 -1.05 -24.47 -3.99
C VAL A 264 -2.19 -25.47 -4.09
N GLY A 265 -3.13 -25.22 -5.00
CA GLY A 265 -4.01 -26.24 -5.53
C GLY A 265 -3.31 -27.00 -6.66
N ASP A 266 -3.51 -28.32 -6.75
CA ASP A 266 -3.24 -29.03 -8.00
C ASP A 266 -4.54 -29.17 -8.82
N LYS A 267 -4.41 -29.65 -10.05
CA LYS A 267 -5.56 -29.85 -10.96
C LYS A 267 -6.64 -30.79 -10.41
N ASP A 268 -6.26 -31.69 -9.50
CA ASP A 268 -7.13 -32.74 -8.95
C ASP A 268 -7.75 -32.31 -7.61
N LYS A 269 -7.10 -31.38 -6.89
CA LYS A 269 -7.56 -30.77 -5.63
C LYS A 269 -7.23 -29.27 -5.57
N PRO A 270 -7.96 -28.42 -6.31
CA PRO A 270 -7.76 -26.98 -6.21
C PRO A 270 -8.31 -26.48 -4.87
N PHE A 271 -7.44 -25.99 -3.97
CA PHE A 271 -7.84 -25.34 -2.70
C PHE A 271 -8.70 -26.24 -1.80
N GLY A 272 -8.23 -27.46 -1.52
CA GLY A 272 -9.00 -28.50 -0.84
C GLY A 272 -9.56 -28.09 0.52
N ASP A 273 -8.79 -27.38 1.34
CA ASP A 273 -9.23 -26.98 2.68
C ASP A 273 -10.26 -25.85 2.61
N TRP A 274 -10.16 -24.95 1.62
CA TRP A 274 -11.19 -23.93 1.34
C TRP A 274 -12.51 -24.57 0.89
N ILE A 275 -12.45 -25.52 -0.05
CA ILE A 275 -13.63 -26.26 -0.52
C ILE A 275 -14.28 -27.02 0.63
N ALA A 276 -13.49 -27.75 1.43
CA ALA A 276 -14.01 -28.49 2.57
C ALA A 276 -14.68 -27.57 3.62
N PHE A 277 -14.14 -26.37 3.83
CA PHE A 277 -14.78 -25.37 4.69
C PHE A 277 -16.11 -24.87 4.13
N LEU A 278 -16.17 -24.58 2.83
CA LEU A 278 -17.41 -24.16 2.17
C LEU A 278 -18.48 -25.26 2.25
N ASP A 279 -18.12 -26.51 1.92
CA ASP A 279 -19.03 -27.66 1.97
C ASP A 279 -19.65 -27.81 3.37
N LYS A 280 -18.81 -27.75 4.41
CA LYS A 280 -19.27 -27.80 5.80
C LYS A 280 -20.17 -26.62 6.15
N SER A 281 -19.82 -25.41 5.71
CA SER A 281 -20.59 -24.20 5.99
C SER A 281 -21.97 -24.25 5.34
N PHE A 282 -22.05 -24.60 4.05
CA PHE A 282 -23.32 -24.74 3.33
C PHE A 282 -24.19 -25.87 3.88
N ALA A 283 -23.62 -27.04 4.20
CA ALA A 283 -24.36 -28.11 4.86
C ALA A 283 -24.98 -27.65 6.19
N THR A 284 -24.27 -26.80 6.94
CA THR A 284 -24.80 -26.22 8.18
C THR A 284 -25.92 -25.22 7.90
N ILE A 285 -25.76 -24.35 6.90
CA ILE A 285 -26.80 -23.38 6.49
C ILE A 285 -28.09 -24.11 6.06
N ASP A 286 -27.98 -25.12 5.20
CA ASP A 286 -29.12 -25.87 4.67
C ASP A 286 -29.88 -26.62 5.78
N SER A 287 -29.17 -27.13 6.79
CA SER A 287 -29.77 -27.83 7.93
C SER A 287 -30.72 -26.95 8.75
N LEU A 288 -30.55 -25.62 8.69
CA LEU A 288 -31.34 -24.67 9.47
C LEU A 288 -32.58 -24.15 8.76
N LYS A 289 -32.77 -24.46 7.47
CA LYS A 289 -33.93 -24.03 6.68
C LYS A 289 -34.18 -22.51 6.76
N LEU A 290 -33.10 -21.71 6.81
CA LEU A 290 -33.19 -20.25 6.84
C LEU A 290 -33.84 -19.74 5.55
N LYS A 291 -34.64 -18.67 5.66
CA LYS A 291 -35.23 -18.02 4.47
C LYS A 291 -34.11 -17.43 3.62
N LYS A 292 -34.01 -17.82 2.35
CA LYS A 292 -33.00 -17.27 1.44
C LYS A 292 -33.40 -15.85 1.03
N LEU A 293 -32.41 -14.99 0.78
CA LEU A 293 -32.63 -13.60 0.34
C LEU A 293 -33.43 -13.48 -0.97
N SER A 294 -33.51 -14.54 -1.76
CA SER A 294 -34.26 -14.62 -3.02
C SER A 294 -35.69 -15.14 -2.89
N ASP A 295 -36.12 -15.55 -1.70
CA ASP A 295 -37.46 -16.06 -1.39
C ASP A 295 -38.27 -15.04 -0.56
#